data_AF-A0A653D540-F1
#
_entry.id   AF-A0A653D540-F1
#
_cell.length_a   1.000
_cell.length_b   1.000
_cell.length_c   1.000
_cell.angle_alpha   90.00
_cell.angle_beta   90.00
_cell.angle_gamma   90.00
#
_symmetry.space_group_name_H-M   'P 1'
#
loop_
_entity.id
_entity.type
_entity.pdbx_description
1 polymer ?
#
loop_
_entity_poly.entity_id
_entity_poly.type
_entity_poly.pdbx_seq_one_letter_code
_entity_poly.pdbx_strand_id
1 'polypeptide(L)'
;MASNNVCCVSDVCYIRIACCVPSCSYCLCVPLIKLKIILCEEVAMDVDLQIAFGAFFVIAKLMKNERRKPRKQWIRKLYRYRNESRLLNEMDYLHIKNFTRMTAEDFEILVNLVGPLVMKKDTNLRKAISVQDRLALTLRFLASGDSFTSLQYLFKISKQSISVIVGETSRALTTTLLGHIKIPSNAEQWLRVSKQFFEHWQFPHCLGSMDGKHVVITSPFNSGSEYYNYKSNFSIVLFAVVDADYNFIFVDIGCQGRISDGGVFKHSSIYKKIMDNTLGLPEDQLLHTINKNMPFVFLADEAFALTNRIMKPYSGMHEKGTCQRKFNYRLSRARRVVENAFGILSAVFRVLRKPILLEPEKARYIVMTTVCLHNFLRRNKQSRNIYTPSGTFDEEDGDGNLVPGNWRIGNSSDLSSFLPIKNLPRKSSMDAKEIRNNFAAYFLNT
;
A
#
# COMPACT_ATOMS: atom_id res chain seq x y z
N MET A 1 -53.85 5.57 -22.54
CA MET A 1 -52.77 4.83 -23.22
C MET A 1 -51.46 5.61 -23.05
N ALA A 2 -50.66 5.25 -22.04
CA ALA A 2 -49.28 5.68 -21.92
C ALA A 2 -48.48 4.41 -21.61
N SER A 3 -47.61 4.04 -22.53
CA SER A 3 -46.77 2.85 -22.45
C SER A 3 -45.68 3.05 -21.39
N ASN A 4 -45.81 2.33 -20.28
CA ASN A 4 -44.75 2.22 -19.26
C ASN A 4 -43.61 1.36 -19.82
N ASN A 5 -42.69 1.96 -20.57
CA ASN A 5 -41.46 1.31 -20.98
C ASN A 5 -40.45 1.31 -19.81
N VAL A 6 -40.34 0.15 -19.17
CA VAL A 6 -39.25 -0.17 -18.24
C VAL A 6 -37.99 -0.45 -19.07
N CYS A 7 -37.02 0.46 -19.05
CA CYS A 7 -35.69 0.20 -19.61
C CYS A 7 -34.77 -0.37 -18.53
N CYS A 8 -34.36 -1.62 -18.69
CA CYS A 8 -33.29 -2.24 -17.90
C CYS A 8 -31.94 -1.98 -18.57
N VAL A 9 -31.09 -1.17 -17.93
CA VAL A 9 -29.66 -1.09 -18.25
C VAL A 9 -28.89 -1.38 -16.96
N SER A 10 -28.17 -2.50 -16.94
CA SER A 10 -27.19 -2.93 -15.92
C SER A 10 -27.66 -2.88 -14.44
N ASP A 11 -28.09 -4.03 -13.91
CA ASP A 11 -28.21 -4.42 -12.49
C ASP A 11 -28.80 -3.42 -11.46
N VAL A 12 -29.43 -2.33 -11.89
CA VAL A 12 -30.13 -1.35 -11.03
C VAL A 12 -31.45 -0.95 -11.68
N CYS A 13 -32.57 -1.17 -10.98
CA CYS A 13 -33.88 -0.66 -11.40
C CYS A 13 -33.97 0.85 -11.13
N TYR A 14 -34.29 1.64 -12.16
CA TYR A 14 -34.62 3.06 -12.05
C TYR A 14 -36.13 3.25 -12.28
N ILE A 15 -36.76 4.14 -11.51
CA ILE A 15 -38.13 4.61 -11.77
C ILE A 15 -38.03 6.02 -12.35
N ARG A 16 -38.70 6.26 -13.49
CA ARG A 16 -39.00 7.61 -13.99
C ARG A 16 -40.27 8.08 -13.29
N ILE A 17 -40.16 9.04 -12.38
CA ILE A 17 -41.33 9.71 -11.81
C ILE A 17 -41.55 10.98 -12.62
N ALA A 18 -42.63 11.02 -13.40
CA ALA A 18 -43.10 12.27 -14.00
C ALA A 18 -43.84 13.07 -12.93
N CYS A 19 -43.22 14.14 -12.43
CA CYS A 19 -43.93 15.09 -11.57
C CYS A 19 -45.00 15.81 -12.41
N CYS A 20 -46.28 15.59 -12.10
CA CYS A 20 -47.36 16.44 -12.57
C CYS A 20 -47.35 17.75 -11.77
N VAL A 21 -46.49 18.69 -12.17
CA VAL A 21 -46.64 20.12 -11.84
C VAL A 21 -46.44 20.88 -13.15
N PRO A 22 -47.41 21.71 -13.57
CA PRO A 22 -47.38 22.37 -14.88
C PRO A 22 -46.41 23.56 -14.89
N SER A 23 -45.11 23.34 -14.68
CA SER A 23 -44.00 24.28 -14.99
C SER A 23 -42.62 23.85 -14.43
N CYS A 24 -42.23 22.57 -14.46
CA CYS A 24 -40.87 22.20 -14.06
C CYS A 24 -40.27 21.03 -14.86
N SER A 25 -39.23 21.30 -15.64
CA SER A 25 -38.59 20.39 -16.59
C SER A 25 -37.31 19.75 -16.01
N TYR A 26 -37.38 19.08 -14.87
CA TYR A 26 -36.23 18.33 -14.33
C TYR A 26 -36.57 16.86 -14.07
N CYS A 27 -35.90 15.98 -14.82
CA CYS A 27 -35.98 14.52 -14.69
C CYS A 27 -35.00 14.06 -13.61
N LEU A 28 -35.50 13.62 -12.44
CA LEU A 28 -34.68 13.08 -11.35
C LEU A 28 -34.62 11.55 -11.43
N CYS A 29 -33.46 11.00 -11.79
CA CYS A 29 -33.15 9.58 -11.65
C CYS A 29 -32.56 9.33 -10.26
N VAL A 30 -33.31 8.66 -9.37
CA VAL A 30 -32.87 8.39 -8.00
C VAL A 30 -32.65 6.88 -7.78
N PRO A 31 -31.47 6.42 -7.31
CA PRO A 31 -31.23 5.02 -6.97
C PRO A 31 -31.98 4.60 -5.69
N LEU A 32 -32.45 3.34 -5.65
CA LEU A 32 -33.33 2.72 -4.63
C LEU A 32 -32.95 2.96 -3.15
N ILE A 33 -31.70 3.29 -2.83
CA ILE A 33 -31.24 3.55 -1.45
C ILE A 33 -31.56 4.99 -1.01
N LYS A 34 -31.64 5.95 -1.94
CA LYS A 34 -31.94 7.35 -1.65
C LYS A 34 -33.42 7.63 -1.34
N LEU A 35 -34.33 6.69 -1.59
CA LEU A 35 -35.73 6.82 -1.12
C LEU A 35 -35.83 6.83 0.40
N LYS A 36 -34.81 6.33 1.11
CA LYS A 36 -34.82 6.26 2.58
C LYS A 36 -34.64 7.63 3.26
N ILE A 37 -34.27 8.68 2.52
CA ILE A 37 -33.87 9.98 3.10
C ILE A 37 -34.87 11.10 2.80
N ILE A 38 -35.76 10.97 1.81
CA ILE A 38 -36.65 12.08 1.40
C ILE A 38 -37.98 12.12 2.20
N LEU A 39 -38.28 11.13 3.04
CA LEU A 39 -39.55 11.07 3.79
C LEU A 39 -39.36 11.23 5.32
N CYS A 40 -38.39 12.04 5.72
CA CYS A 40 -38.27 12.50 7.11
C CYS A 40 -38.36 14.03 7.15
N GLU A 41 -39.44 14.57 6.62
CA GLU A 41 -39.97 15.89 6.97
C GLU A 41 -41.47 15.86 6.65
N GLU A 42 -42.26 15.78 7.73
CA GLU A 42 -43.70 16.04 7.85
C GLU A 42 -44.57 15.93 6.58
N VAL A 43 -44.87 14.70 6.16
CA VAL A 43 -46.08 14.43 5.37
C VAL A 43 -46.79 13.25 5.99
N ALA A 44 -48.01 13.46 6.48
CA ALA A 44 -48.91 12.39 6.87
C ALA A 44 -49.15 11.49 5.66
N MET A 45 -48.40 10.40 5.56
CA MET A 45 -48.57 9.43 4.48
C MET A 45 -49.91 8.72 4.66
N ASP A 46 -50.75 8.82 3.63
CA ASP A 46 -52.00 8.10 3.51
C ASP A 46 -51.80 6.58 3.73
N VAL A 47 -52.76 5.95 4.40
CA VAL A 47 -52.69 4.53 4.82
C VAL A 47 -52.51 3.63 3.60
N ASP A 48 -53.14 3.99 2.47
CA ASP A 48 -53.03 3.28 1.20
C ASP A 48 -51.61 3.29 0.63
N LEU A 49 -50.85 4.39 0.85
CA LEU A 49 -49.47 4.49 0.40
C LEU A 49 -48.54 3.61 1.23
N GLN A 50 -48.77 3.52 2.55
CA GLN A 50 -48.03 2.62 3.43
C GLN A 50 -48.28 1.15 3.08
N ILE A 51 -49.53 0.80 2.77
CA ILE A 51 -49.92 -0.55 2.32
C ILE A 51 -49.25 -0.86 0.97
N ALA A 52 -49.24 0.07 0.02
CA ALA A 52 -48.58 -0.10 -1.27
C ALA A 52 -47.06 -0.33 -1.13
N PHE A 53 -46.39 0.43 -0.25
CA PHE A 53 -44.97 0.22 0.03
C PHE A 53 -44.69 -1.12 0.72
N GLY A 54 -45.53 -1.51 1.68
CA GLY A 54 -45.45 -2.82 2.34
C GLY A 54 -45.63 -3.97 1.35
N ALA A 55 -46.64 -3.90 0.49
CA ALA A 55 -46.91 -4.86 -0.57
C ALA A 55 -45.75 -4.94 -1.57
N PHE A 56 -45.20 -3.80 -1.99
CA PHE A 56 -44.03 -3.75 -2.87
C PHE A 56 -42.80 -4.40 -2.23
N PHE A 57 -42.55 -4.15 -0.94
CA PHE A 57 -41.42 -4.76 -0.22
C PHE A 57 -41.56 -6.28 -0.13
N VAL A 58 -42.78 -6.76 0.12
CA VAL A 58 -43.11 -8.20 0.14
C VAL A 58 -42.94 -8.80 -1.24
N ILE A 59 -43.48 -8.18 -2.30
CA ILE A 59 -43.33 -8.63 -3.68
C ILE A 59 -41.86 -8.64 -4.09
N ALA A 60 -41.09 -7.59 -3.80
CA ALA A 60 -39.65 -7.55 -4.08
C ALA A 60 -38.88 -8.66 -3.35
N LYS A 61 -39.27 -8.97 -2.10
CA LYS A 61 -38.68 -10.07 -1.31
C LYS A 61 -39.09 -11.45 -1.85
N LEU A 62 -40.31 -11.59 -2.34
CA LEU A 62 -40.83 -12.80 -2.99
C LEU A 62 -40.21 -13.02 -4.37
N MET A 63 -40.03 -11.97 -5.17
CA MET A 63 -39.32 -12.01 -6.46
C MET A 63 -37.83 -12.32 -6.27
N LYS A 64 -37.19 -11.80 -5.21
CA LYS A 64 -35.82 -12.18 -4.84
C LYS A 64 -35.71 -13.66 -4.39
N ASN A 65 -36.83 -14.21 -3.91
CA ASN A 65 -37.01 -15.61 -3.56
C ASN A 65 -37.47 -16.48 -4.74
N GLU A 66 -37.68 -15.93 -5.95
CA GLU A 66 -37.80 -16.77 -7.13
C GLU A 66 -36.55 -17.64 -7.23
N ARG A 67 -36.80 -18.93 -7.07
CA ARG A 67 -35.83 -19.99 -6.87
C ARG A 67 -34.69 -19.81 -7.86
N ARG A 68 -33.48 -19.51 -7.35
CA ARG A 68 -32.25 -19.60 -8.15
C ARG A 68 -32.33 -20.90 -8.94
N LYS A 69 -32.40 -20.80 -10.28
CA LYS A 69 -32.54 -21.97 -11.15
C LYS A 69 -31.53 -23.03 -10.68
N PRO A 70 -31.96 -24.30 -10.47
CA PRO A 70 -31.06 -25.34 -10.02
C PRO A 70 -29.85 -25.36 -10.96
N ARG A 71 -28.64 -25.37 -10.39
CA ARG A 71 -27.42 -25.34 -11.20
C ARG A 71 -27.42 -26.57 -12.10
N LYS A 72 -27.49 -26.35 -13.42
CA LYS A 72 -27.42 -27.44 -14.42
C LYS A 72 -26.14 -28.29 -14.29
N GLN A 73 -25.06 -27.71 -13.75
CA GLN A 73 -23.79 -28.39 -13.50
C GLN A 73 -23.23 -27.97 -12.15
N TRP A 74 -22.84 -28.94 -11.33
CA TRP A 74 -22.19 -28.72 -10.03
C TRP A 74 -20.83 -28.05 -10.18
N ILE A 75 -20.04 -28.46 -11.18
CA ILE A 75 -18.70 -27.93 -11.52
C ILE A 75 -18.64 -27.66 -13.02
N ARG A 76 -18.10 -26.51 -13.43
CA ARG A 76 -17.84 -26.20 -14.85
C ARG A 76 -16.72 -27.09 -15.37
N LYS A 77 -16.81 -27.53 -16.63
CA LYS A 77 -15.80 -28.40 -17.30
C LYS A 77 -14.35 -27.91 -17.10
N LEU A 78 -14.12 -26.60 -17.20
CA LEU A 78 -12.81 -25.96 -17.01
C LEU A 78 -12.11 -26.35 -15.68
N TYR A 79 -12.87 -26.55 -14.62
CA TYR A 79 -12.34 -26.81 -13.27
C TYR A 79 -12.24 -28.29 -12.92
N ARG A 80 -12.71 -29.18 -13.80
CA ARG A 80 -12.74 -30.63 -13.55
C ARG A 80 -11.33 -31.23 -13.50
N TYR A 81 -10.44 -30.74 -14.38
CA TYR A 81 -9.06 -31.19 -14.54
C TYR A 81 -8.03 -30.31 -13.81
N ARG A 82 -8.42 -29.72 -12.66
CA ARG A 82 -7.52 -28.85 -11.88
C ARG A 82 -6.33 -29.63 -11.33
N ASN A 83 -6.56 -30.85 -10.84
CA ASN A 83 -5.54 -31.63 -10.15
C ASN A 83 -4.55 -32.35 -11.09
N GLU A 84 -4.81 -32.34 -12.40
CA GLU A 84 -4.00 -33.04 -13.41
C GLU A 84 -2.84 -32.19 -13.94
N SER A 85 -2.95 -30.86 -13.93
CA SER A 85 -1.88 -29.95 -14.35
C SER A 85 -1.32 -29.21 -13.14
N ARG A 86 -0.25 -29.73 -12.54
CA ARG A 86 0.45 -29.05 -11.44
C ARG A 86 1.51 -28.14 -12.05
N LEU A 87 1.08 -26.97 -12.50
CA LEU A 87 1.94 -25.94 -13.10
C LEU A 87 3.26 -25.76 -12.32
N LEU A 88 3.20 -25.76 -10.99
CA LEU A 88 4.37 -25.60 -10.13
C LEU A 88 5.38 -26.75 -10.23
N ASN A 89 4.93 -27.97 -10.48
CA ASN A 89 5.79 -29.15 -10.57
C ASN A 89 6.52 -29.24 -11.93
N GLU A 90 6.02 -28.53 -12.94
CA GLU A 90 6.58 -28.50 -14.29
C GLU A 90 7.54 -27.31 -14.48
N MET A 91 7.65 -26.43 -13.48
CA MET A 91 8.47 -25.22 -13.56
C MET A 91 9.89 -25.45 -13.09
N ASP A 92 10.87 -25.04 -13.89
CA ASP A 92 12.26 -24.98 -13.46
C ASP A 92 12.51 -23.81 -12.48
N TYR A 93 13.74 -23.73 -11.98
CA TYR A 93 14.18 -22.70 -11.04
C TYR A 93 13.94 -21.27 -11.53
N LEU A 94 14.21 -20.98 -12.81
CA LEU A 94 14.06 -19.64 -13.37
C LEU A 94 12.58 -19.27 -13.51
N HIS A 95 11.75 -20.23 -13.90
CA HIS A 95 10.31 -20.06 -13.97
C HIS A 95 9.71 -19.79 -12.58
N ILE A 96 10.11 -20.53 -11.54
CA ILE A 96 9.64 -20.29 -10.16
C ILE A 96 10.00 -18.88 -9.71
N LYS A 97 11.24 -18.45 -9.95
CA LYS A 97 11.70 -17.08 -9.63
C LYS A 97 10.87 -16.02 -10.35
N ASN A 98 10.62 -16.18 -11.64
CA ASN A 98 9.82 -15.22 -12.40
C ASN A 98 8.35 -15.19 -11.96
N PHE A 99 7.84 -16.31 -11.50
CA PHE A 99 6.46 -16.48 -11.10
C PHE A 99 6.17 -15.94 -9.70
N THR A 100 7.06 -16.19 -8.75
CA THR A 100 6.88 -15.90 -7.32
C THR A 100 7.73 -14.73 -6.82
N ARG A 101 8.77 -14.32 -7.57
CA ARG A 101 9.80 -13.33 -7.19
C ARG A 101 10.73 -13.77 -6.07
N MET A 102 10.82 -15.07 -5.79
CA MET A 102 11.69 -15.64 -4.76
C MET A 102 12.25 -16.99 -5.21
N THR A 103 13.16 -17.56 -4.42
CA THR A 103 13.70 -18.90 -4.71
C THR A 103 12.69 -19.99 -4.36
N ALA A 104 12.91 -21.21 -4.86
CA ALA A 104 12.11 -22.37 -4.45
C ALA A 104 12.25 -22.65 -2.93
N GLU A 105 13.43 -22.41 -2.36
CA GLU A 105 13.70 -22.55 -0.92
C GLU A 105 12.86 -21.57 -0.09
N ASP A 106 12.86 -20.28 -0.46
CA ASP A 106 12.04 -19.26 0.18
C ASP A 106 10.55 -19.60 0.06
N PHE A 107 10.13 -20.10 -1.11
CA PHE A 107 8.76 -20.51 -1.35
C PHE A 107 8.35 -21.64 -0.39
N GLU A 108 9.15 -22.70 -0.26
CA GLU A 108 8.87 -23.80 0.67
C GLU A 108 8.89 -23.36 2.13
N ILE A 109 9.78 -22.45 2.52
CA ILE A 109 9.76 -21.84 3.86
C ILE A 109 8.41 -21.14 4.10
N LEU A 110 7.92 -20.35 3.13
CA LEU A 110 6.63 -19.69 3.25
C LEU A 110 5.45 -20.68 3.24
N VAL A 111 5.50 -21.77 2.47
CA VAL A 111 4.49 -22.84 2.50
C VAL A 111 4.37 -23.41 3.92
N ASN A 112 5.50 -23.69 4.58
CA ASN A 112 5.51 -24.24 5.93
C ASN A 112 5.02 -23.24 6.98
N LEU A 113 5.40 -21.96 6.88
CA LEU A 113 4.95 -20.92 7.80
C LEU A 113 3.45 -20.60 7.67
N VAL A 114 2.95 -20.55 6.44
CA VAL A 114 1.57 -20.13 6.13
C VAL A 114 0.59 -21.30 6.17
N GLY A 115 1.06 -22.54 5.92
CA GLY A 115 0.26 -23.75 5.83
C GLY A 115 -0.75 -23.93 6.96
N PRO A 116 -0.34 -23.84 8.25
CA PRO A 116 -1.25 -23.98 9.38
C PRO A 116 -2.43 -22.99 9.37
N LEU A 117 -2.26 -21.81 8.75
CA LEU A 117 -3.26 -20.75 8.74
C LEU A 117 -4.23 -20.82 7.55
N VAL A 118 -3.80 -21.40 6.43
CA VAL A 118 -4.57 -21.39 5.17
C VAL A 118 -5.05 -22.76 4.70
N MET A 119 -4.57 -23.83 5.31
CA MET A 119 -4.95 -25.20 4.96
C MET A 119 -6.47 -25.40 5.10
N LYS A 120 -7.06 -26.06 4.09
CA LYS A 120 -8.48 -26.41 4.08
C LYS A 120 -8.62 -27.93 4.00
N LYS A 121 -9.73 -28.45 4.51
CA LYS A 121 -10.02 -29.89 4.51
C LYS A 121 -10.63 -30.34 3.19
N ASP A 122 -10.27 -31.54 2.78
CA ASP A 122 -10.93 -32.23 1.68
C ASP A 122 -12.38 -32.56 2.06
N THR A 123 -13.23 -32.62 1.03
CA THR A 123 -14.64 -33.01 1.18
C THR A 123 -14.92 -34.17 0.23
N ASN A 124 -15.98 -34.95 0.51
CA ASN A 124 -16.39 -36.05 -0.35
C ASN A 124 -16.68 -35.61 -1.80
N LEU A 125 -16.98 -34.33 -2.02
CA LEU A 125 -17.33 -33.77 -3.33
C LEU A 125 -16.14 -33.16 -4.08
N ARG A 126 -15.08 -32.76 -3.38
CA ARG A 126 -13.89 -32.11 -3.97
C ARG A 126 -12.70 -32.10 -3.03
N LYS A 127 -11.51 -32.23 -3.61
CA LYS A 127 -10.24 -31.92 -2.93
C LYS A 127 -10.09 -30.40 -2.72
N ALA A 128 -9.62 -30.01 -1.55
CA ALA A 128 -9.22 -28.65 -1.24
C ALA A 128 -8.14 -28.16 -2.21
N ILE A 129 -8.00 -26.85 -2.30
CA ILE A 129 -6.88 -26.24 -3.02
C ILE A 129 -5.68 -26.33 -2.08
N SER A 130 -4.57 -26.89 -2.56
CA SER A 130 -3.37 -27.12 -1.75
C SER A 130 -2.81 -25.80 -1.19
N VAL A 131 -2.02 -25.87 -0.12
CA VAL A 131 -1.34 -24.70 0.44
C VAL A 131 -0.39 -24.11 -0.61
N GLN A 132 0.35 -24.96 -1.33
CA GLN A 132 1.26 -24.54 -2.39
C GLN A 132 0.52 -23.74 -3.47
N ASP A 133 -0.59 -24.23 -3.99
CA ASP A 133 -1.36 -23.54 -5.03
C ASP A 133 -1.93 -22.21 -4.53
N ARG A 134 -2.42 -22.16 -3.28
CA ARG A 134 -2.96 -20.95 -2.68
C ARG A 134 -1.90 -19.88 -2.50
N LEU A 135 -0.71 -20.28 -2.07
CA LEU A 135 0.44 -19.39 -1.92
C LEU A 135 0.96 -18.93 -3.27
N ALA A 136 1.21 -19.84 -4.20
CA ALA A 136 1.67 -19.54 -5.55
C ALA A 136 0.72 -18.59 -6.28
N LEU A 137 -0.59 -18.81 -6.16
CA LEU A 137 -1.60 -17.93 -6.73
C LEU A 137 -1.51 -16.51 -6.18
N THR A 138 -1.34 -16.39 -4.86
CA THR A 138 -1.24 -15.10 -4.19
C THR A 138 0.06 -14.39 -4.57
N LEU A 139 1.19 -15.09 -4.53
CA LEU A 139 2.49 -14.53 -4.93
C LEU A 139 2.50 -14.12 -6.41
N ARG A 140 1.90 -14.93 -7.29
CA ARG A 140 1.75 -14.57 -8.71
C ARG A 140 0.94 -13.29 -8.88
N PHE A 141 -0.17 -13.17 -8.16
CA PHE A 141 -0.98 -11.95 -8.17
C PHE A 141 -0.17 -10.73 -7.71
N LEU A 142 0.59 -10.83 -6.62
CA LEU A 142 1.46 -9.75 -6.12
C LEU A 142 2.56 -9.38 -7.12
N ALA A 143 3.18 -10.40 -7.74
CA ALA A 143 4.31 -10.27 -8.66
C ALA A 143 3.94 -9.67 -10.03
N SER A 144 2.75 -9.97 -10.56
CA SER A 144 2.33 -9.51 -11.89
C SER A 144 1.28 -8.41 -11.88
N GLY A 145 0.46 -8.32 -10.82
CA GLY A 145 -0.73 -7.46 -10.81
C GLY A 145 -1.80 -7.92 -11.82
N ASP A 146 -1.84 -9.21 -12.16
CA ASP A 146 -2.82 -9.77 -13.11
C ASP A 146 -4.24 -9.74 -12.56
N SER A 147 -5.23 -9.66 -13.47
CA SER A 147 -6.63 -9.76 -13.06
C SER A 147 -6.98 -11.17 -12.56
N PHE A 148 -7.94 -11.27 -11.64
CA PHE A 148 -8.47 -12.56 -11.20
C PHE A 148 -9.08 -13.38 -12.35
N THR A 149 -9.47 -12.73 -13.45
CA THR A 149 -9.90 -13.40 -14.68
C THR A 149 -8.75 -14.16 -15.33
N SER A 150 -7.59 -13.53 -15.48
CA SER A 150 -6.40 -14.17 -16.04
C SER A 150 -5.95 -15.34 -15.15
N LEU A 151 -5.86 -15.10 -13.84
CA LEU A 151 -5.47 -16.11 -12.86
C LEU A 151 -6.46 -17.30 -12.81
N GLN A 152 -7.75 -17.07 -13.10
CA GLN A 152 -8.74 -18.15 -13.18
C GLN A 152 -8.37 -19.18 -14.24
N TYR A 153 -7.92 -18.73 -15.42
CA TYR A 153 -7.54 -19.63 -16.49
C TYR A 153 -6.23 -20.34 -16.19
N LEU A 154 -5.25 -19.63 -15.62
CA LEU A 154 -3.95 -20.16 -15.25
C LEU A 154 -4.04 -21.26 -14.19
N PHE A 155 -4.75 -21.00 -13.09
CA PHE A 155 -4.85 -21.94 -11.97
C PHE A 155 -6.08 -22.86 -12.05
N LYS A 156 -6.97 -22.66 -13.02
CA LYS A 156 -8.27 -23.35 -13.11
C LYS A 156 -9.07 -23.21 -11.79
N ILE A 157 -9.06 -22.02 -11.17
CA ILE A 157 -9.78 -21.68 -9.93
C ILE A 157 -10.72 -20.51 -10.19
N SER A 158 -11.99 -20.59 -9.76
CA SER A 158 -12.97 -19.51 -9.96
C SER A 158 -12.53 -18.16 -9.36
N LYS A 159 -12.87 -17.03 -10.01
CA LYS A 159 -12.51 -15.68 -9.52
C LYS A 159 -12.98 -15.42 -8.09
N GLN A 160 -14.14 -15.97 -7.72
CA GLN A 160 -14.69 -15.86 -6.37
C GLN A 160 -13.78 -16.54 -5.35
N SER A 161 -13.33 -17.76 -5.64
CA SER A 161 -12.35 -18.46 -4.80
C SER A 161 -11.02 -17.73 -4.77
N ILE A 162 -10.55 -17.19 -5.89
CA ILE A 162 -9.31 -16.41 -5.97
C ILE A 162 -9.37 -15.20 -5.04
N SER A 163 -10.45 -14.43 -5.08
CA SER A 163 -10.61 -13.24 -4.22
C SER A 163 -10.51 -13.60 -2.73
N VAL A 164 -11.09 -14.74 -2.33
CA VAL A 164 -10.99 -15.24 -0.95
C VAL A 164 -9.57 -15.71 -0.63
N ILE A 165 -8.96 -16.49 -1.52
CA ILE A 165 -7.59 -17.03 -1.34
C ILE A 165 -6.58 -15.89 -1.19
N VAL A 166 -6.59 -14.90 -2.09
CA VAL A 166 -5.66 -13.78 -2.04
C VAL A 166 -5.80 -13.04 -0.71
N GLY A 167 -7.02 -12.81 -0.23
CA GLY A 167 -7.25 -12.17 1.07
C GLY A 167 -6.77 -13.00 2.26
N GLU A 168 -7.15 -14.28 2.33
CA GLU A 168 -6.76 -15.20 3.41
C GLU A 168 -5.24 -15.39 3.46
N THR A 169 -4.61 -15.67 2.32
CA THR A 169 -3.17 -15.90 2.22
C THR A 169 -2.37 -14.63 2.47
N SER A 170 -2.82 -13.45 2.01
CA SER A 170 -2.13 -12.18 2.30
C SER A 170 -2.13 -11.87 3.80
N ARG A 171 -3.26 -12.09 4.49
CA ARG A 171 -3.32 -11.95 5.95
C ARG A 171 -2.40 -12.93 6.65
N ALA A 172 -2.41 -14.21 6.24
CA ALA A 172 -1.53 -15.21 6.84
C ALA A 172 -0.05 -14.86 6.65
N LEU A 173 0.36 -14.45 5.44
CA LEU A 173 1.71 -13.96 5.15
C LEU A 173 2.07 -12.74 5.99
N THR A 174 1.15 -11.78 6.13
CA THR A 174 1.38 -10.61 6.98
C THR A 174 1.60 -11.05 8.42
N THR A 175 0.73 -11.89 8.98
CA THR A 175 0.85 -12.34 10.37
C THR A 175 2.16 -13.07 10.64
N THR A 176 2.59 -13.96 9.73
CA THR A 176 3.83 -14.72 9.92
C THR A 176 5.08 -13.87 9.74
N LEU A 177 5.06 -12.93 8.78
CA LEU A 177 6.23 -12.14 8.41
C LEU A 177 6.30 -10.77 9.09
N LEU A 178 5.28 -10.36 9.85
CA LEU A 178 5.26 -9.06 10.53
C LEU A 178 6.47 -8.88 11.46
N GLY A 179 6.98 -9.97 12.04
CA GLY A 179 8.19 -9.97 12.84
C GLY A 179 9.45 -9.52 12.10
N HIS A 180 9.46 -9.44 10.77
CA HIS A 180 10.55 -8.87 9.99
C HIS A 180 10.54 -7.33 9.94
N ILE A 181 9.45 -6.68 10.33
CA ILE A 181 9.36 -5.22 10.48
C ILE A 181 9.41 -4.93 11.98
N LYS A 182 10.55 -4.43 12.46
CA LYS A 182 10.75 -4.14 13.88
C LYS A 182 11.24 -2.71 14.07
N ILE A 183 10.49 -1.97 14.87
CA ILE A 183 10.93 -0.67 15.38
C ILE A 183 11.97 -0.95 16.47
N PRO A 184 13.17 -0.36 16.41
CA PRO A 184 14.12 -0.43 17.50
C PRO A 184 13.49 0.06 18.81
N SER A 185 13.70 -0.68 19.89
CA SER A 185 12.99 -0.47 21.16
C SER A 185 13.85 0.16 22.25
N ASN A 186 15.17 0.28 22.03
CA ASN A 186 16.10 0.84 23.01
C ASN A 186 17.20 1.66 22.31
N ALA A 187 17.91 2.46 23.12
CA ALA A 187 18.94 3.37 22.62
C ALA A 187 20.07 2.63 21.89
N GLU A 188 20.48 1.47 22.38
CA GLU A 188 21.55 0.68 21.76
C GLU A 188 21.19 0.24 20.32
N GLN A 189 19.97 -0.22 20.09
CA GLN A 189 19.51 -0.60 18.76
C GLN A 189 19.42 0.62 17.82
N TRP A 190 18.98 1.77 18.33
CA TRP A 190 18.98 3.02 17.56
C TRP A 190 20.39 3.51 17.22
N LEU A 191 21.35 3.37 18.15
CA LEU A 191 22.76 3.68 17.89
C LEU A 191 23.34 2.79 16.78
N ARG A 192 22.95 1.51 16.72
CA ARG A 192 23.34 0.63 15.60
C ARG A 192 22.81 1.15 14.27
N VAL A 193 21.53 1.53 14.19
CA VAL A 193 20.94 2.12 12.97
C VAL A 193 21.69 3.40 12.58
N SER A 194 21.97 4.28 13.55
CA SER A 194 22.72 5.51 13.28
C SER A 194 24.14 5.27 12.82
N LYS A 195 24.82 4.27 13.37
CA LYS A 195 26.16 3.87 12.93
C LYS A 195 26.14 3.42 11.47
N GLN A 196 25.17 2.59 11.08
CA GLN A 196 25.02 2.16 9.69
C GLN A 196 24.74 3.35 8.75
N PHE A 197 23.89 4.30 9.14
CA PHE A 197 23.69 5.49 8.31
C PHE A 197 24.94 6.33 8.13
N PHE A 198 25.78 6.42 9.17
CA PHE A 198 27.05 7.11 9.07
C PHE A 198 28.03 6.36 8.14
N GLU A 199 28.15 5.04 8.28
CA GLU A 199 29.05 4.22 7.47
C GLU A 199 28.65 4.18 5.98
N HIS A 200 27.37 3.98 5.68
CA HIS A 200 26.88 3.83 4.31
C HIS A 200 26.59 5.16 3.62
N TRP A 201 26.04 6.13 4.36
CA TRP A 201 25.46 7.35 3.79
C TRP A 201 26.13 8.63 4.30
N GLN A 202 27.13 8.51 5.18
CA GLN A 202 27.92 9.63 5.71
C GLN A 202 27.05 10.69 6.40
N PHE A 203 25.91 10.27 6.96
CA PHE A 203 25.01 11.13 7.71
C PHE A 203 25.03 10.74 9.20
N PRO A 204 25.60 11.57 10.09
CA PRO A 204 25.67 11.25 11.51
C PRO A 204 24.30 11.37 12.18
N HIS A 205 24.10 10.61 13.26
CA HIS A 205 22.90 10.69 14.11
C HIS A 205 21.56 10.43 13.38
N CYS A 206 21.59 9.78 12.21
CA CYS A 206 20.39 9.44 11.44
C CYS A 206 19.74 8.16 11.94
N LEU A 207 18.47 8.20 12.30
CA LEU A 207 17.70 7.05 12.79
C LEU A 207 16.90 6.35 11.71
N GLY A 208 16.81 6.91 10.51
CA GLY A 208 15.99 6.39 9.44
C GLY A 208 15.58 7.46 8.44
N SER A 209 15.33 7.02 7.22
CA SER A 209 14.73 7.83 6.17
C SER A 209 13.23 7.57 6.10
N MET A 210 12.41 8.63 6.12
CA MET A 210 10.95 8.56 6.05
C MET A 210 10.40 9.18 4.77
N ASP A 211 9.35 8.56 4.23
CA ASP A 211 8.64 9.03 3.04
C ASP A 211 7.23 8.42 2.99
N GLY A 212 6.30 9.14 2.37
CA GLY A 212 4.94 8.68 2.13
C GLY A 212 4.62 8.57 0.65
N LYS A 213 3.77 7.60 0.30
CA LYS A 213 3.37 7.30 -1.08
C LYS A 213 1.90 6.95 -1.16
N HIS A 214 1.23 7.44 -2.20
CA HIS A 214 -0.14 7.05 -2.50
C HIS A 214 -0.15 5.76 -3.32
N VAL A 215 -0.83 4.73 -2.80
CA VAL A 215 -1.18 3.53 -3.56
C VAL A 215 -2.57 3.72 -4.16
N VAL A 216 -2.66 3.82 -5.48
CA VAL A 216 -3.93 4.01 -6.18
C VAL A 216 -4.79 2.75 -6.11
N ILE A 217 -6.06 2.94 -5.77
CA ILE A 217 -7.11 1.94 -5.72
C ILE A 217 -8.26 2.36 -6.62
N THR A 218 -9.13 1.42 -6.98
CA THR A 218 -10.42 1.79 -7.60
C THR A 218 -11.33 2.47 -6.60
N SER A 219 -12.19 3.36 -7.11
CA SER A 219 -13.26 4.00 -6.34
C SER A 219 -14.02 2.97 -5.49
N PRO A 220 -13.94 3.06 -4.16
CA PRO A 220 -14.73 2.18 -3.30
C PRO A 220 -16.22 2.55 -3.38
N PHE A 221 -17.09 1.55 -3.40
CA PHE A 221 -18.55 1.76 -3.41
C PHE A 221 -18.98 2.65 -2.23
N ASN A 222 -19.81 3.66 -2.50
CA ASN A 222 -20.37 4.58 -1.50
C ASN A 222 -19.35 5.38 -0.66
N SER A 223 -18.09 5.52 -1.11
CA SER A 223 -17.05 6.24 -0.35
C SER A 223 -17.04 7.77 -0.53
N GLY A 224 -17.89 8.31 -1.42
CA GLY A 224 -17.89 9.74 -1.74
C GLY A 224 -16.50 10.21 -2.20
N SER A 225 -15.94 11.22 -1.51
CA SER A 225 -14.59 11.76 -1.76
C SER A 225 -13.54 11.33 -0.73
N GLU A 226 -13.86 10.37 0.14
CA GLU A 226 -13.02 10.01 1.29
C GLU A 226 -11.62 9.52 0.88
N TYR A 227 -11.53 8.71 -0.18
CA TYR A 227 -10.25 8.26 -0.74
C TYR A 227 -9.82 9.07 -1.97
N TYR A 228 -10.57 10.09 -2.35
CA TYR A 228 -10.31 10.90 -3.54
C TYR A 228 -9.12 11.83 -3.30
N ASN A 229 -8.00 11.54 -3.95
CA ASN A 229 -6.80 12.34 -3.88
C ASN A 229 -6.91 13.57 -4.79
N TYR A 230 -6.01 14.54 -4.57
CA TYR A 230 -6.00 15.80 -5.31
C TYR A 230 -5.63 15.66 -6.79
N LYS A 231 -5.15 14.48 -7.22
CA LYS A 231 -4.89 14.10 -8.63
C LYS A 231 -6.08 13.36 -9.26
N SER A 232 -7.26 13.45 -8.65
CA SER A 232 -8.51 12.85 -9.14
C SER A 232 -8.56 11.31 -9.13
N ASN A 233 -7.68 10.66 -8.36
CA ASN A 233 -7.64 9.20 -8.21
C ASN A 233 -8.03 8.78 -6.78
N PHE A 234 -8.56 7.58 -6.59
CA PHE A 234 -8.76 7.04 -5.25
C PHE A 234 -7.46 6.38 -4.76
N SER A 235 -6.98 6.67 -3.55
CA SER A 235 -5.75 6.06 -3.02
C SER A 235 -5.76 5.84 -1.52
N ILE A 236 -4.95 4.88 -1.07
CA ILE A 236 -4.55 4.72 0.33
C ILE A 236 -3.10 5.22 0.48
N VAL A 237 -2.76 5.77 1.64
CA VAL A 237 -1.37 6.17 1.92
C VAL A 237 -0.60 4.99 2.52
N LEU A 238 0.61 4.77 1.99
CA LEU A 238 1.68 3.96 2.56
C LEU A 238 2.75 4.93 3.09
N PHE A 239 2.90 5.00 4.40
CA PHE A 239 3.97 5.74 5.06
C PHE A 239 4.97 4.75 5.64
N ALA A 240 6.26 5.02 5.50
CA ALA A 240 7.29 4.12 6.03
C ALA A 240 8.55 4.85 6.52
N VAL A 241 9.27 4.19 7.41
CA VAL A 241 10.65 4.52 7.78
C VAL A 241 11.54 3.35 7.40
N VAL A 242 12.67 3.65 6.78
CA VAL A 242 13.63 2.69 6.22
C VAL A 242 15.01 2.90 6.83
N ASP A 243 15.70 1.80 7.15
CA ASP A 243 17.06 1.79 7.66
C ASP A 243 18.11 2.00 6.55
N ALA A 244 19.39 2.10 6.91
CA ALA A 244 20.49 2.29 5.96
C ALA A 244 20.64 1.13 4.96
N ASP A 245 20.14 -0.06 5.31
CA ASP A 245 20.19 -1.30 4.53
C ASP A 245 18.89 -1.54 3.73
N TYR A 246 18.12 -0.48 3.46
CA TYR A 246 16.89 -0.51 2.67
C TYR A 246 15.76 -1.38 3.25
N ASN A 247 15.81 -1.77 4.54
CA ASN A 247 14.73 -2.52 5.17
C ASN A 247 13.74 -1.57 5.83
N PHE A 248 12.46 -1.91 5.75
CA PHE A 248 11.41 -1.17 6.45
C PHE A 248 11.48 -1.44 7.96
N ILE A 249 11.66 -0.41 8.77
CA ILE A 249 11.66 -0.51 10.25
C ILE A 249 10.29 -0.15 10.84
N PHE A 250 9.53 0.69 10.13
CA PHE A 250 8.17 1.07 10.48
C PHE A 250 7.35 1.27 9.21
N VAL A 251 6.08 0.84 9.26
CA VAL A 251 5.13 1.03 8.16
C VAL A 251 3.74 1.30 8.74
N ASP A 252 3.04 2.27 8.15
CA ASP A 252 1.64 2.59 8.40
C ASP A 252 0.89 2.66 7.07
N ILE A 253 -0.20 1.91 6.95
CA ILE A 253 -0.95 1.76 5.68
C ILE A 253 -2.44 1.95 5.96
N GLY A 254 -3.08 2.76 5.13
CA GLY A 254 -4.54 2.85 5.08
C GLY A 254 -5.11 4.21 5.45
N CYS A 255 -4.28 5.22 5.72
CA CYS A 255 -4.77 6.60 5.84
C CYS A 255 -5.45 7.03 4.53
N GLN A 256 -6.58 7.74 4.65
CA GLN A 256 -7.35 8.24 3.52
C GLN A 256 -6.46 9.08 2.57
N GLY A 257 -6.61 8.88 1.25
CA GLY A 257 -5.82 9.54 0.21
C GLY A 257 -5.91 11.07 0.16
N ARG A 258 -6.80 11.68 0.95
CA ARG A 258 -6.93 13.15 1.11
C ARG A 258 -5.86 13.75 2.03
N ILE A 259 -5.26 12.95 2.90
CA ILE A 259 -4.32 13.42 3.94
C ILE A 259 -2.91 13.54 3.35
N SER A 260 -2.21 14.65 3.63
CA SER A 260 -0.80 14.84 3.25
C SER A 260 0.16 14.02 4.13
N ASP A 261 1.43 13.91 3.73
CA ASP A 261 2.47 13.20 4.50
C ASP A 261 2.62 13.72 5.92
N GLY A 262 2.71 15.04 6.06
CA GLY A 262 2.75 15.68 7.36
C GLY A 262 1.44 15.56 8.16
N GLY A 263 0.33 15.10 7.57
CA GLY A 263 -0.91 14.74 8.26
C GLY A 263 -0.92 13.27 8.68
N VAL A 264 -0.61 12.37 7.75
CA VAL A 264 -0.50 10.92 8.00
C VAL A 264 0.52 10.65 9.10
N PHE A 265 1.69 11.28 9.01
CA PHE A 265 2.73 11.16 10.01
C PHE A 265 2.27 11.62 11.39
N LYS A 266 1.55 12.75 11.52
CA LYS A 266 1.05 13.22 12.83
C LYS A 266 0.08 12.27 13.51
N HIS A 267 -0.69 11.51 12.73
CA HIS A 267 -1.62 10.52 13.27
C HIS A 267 -0.97 9.14 13.48
N SER A 268 0.20 8.90 12.88
CA SER A 268 0.93 7.65 13.01
C SER A 268 1.38 7.36 14.45
N SER A 269 1.46 6.07 14.78
CA SER A 269 1.93 5.64 16.10
C SER A 269 3.40 6.04 16.37
N ILE A 270 4.23 6.13 15.33
CA ILE A 270 5.64 6.51 15.49
C ILE A 270 5.78 7.97 15.89
N TYR A 271 4.98 8.88 15.33
CA TYR A 271 5.02 10.29 15.71
C TYR A 271 4.64 10.49 17.17
N LYS A 272 3.56 9.85 17.63
CA LYS A 272 3.16 9.88 19.05
C LYS A 272 4.31 9.42 19.95
N LYS A 273 4.94 8.29 19.64
CA LYS A 273 6.11 7.78 20.38
C LYS A 273 7.32 8.72 20.36
N ILE A 274 7.52 9.49 19.29
CA ILE A 274 8.58 10.51 19.22
C ILE A 274 8.24 11.70 20.12
N MET A 275 7.00 12.18 20.09
CA MET A 275 6.57 13.33 20.91
C MET A 275 6.52 12.99 22.41
N ASP A 276 6.09 11.77 22.75
CA ASP A 276 5.96 11.29 24.13
C ASP A 276 7.31 10.76 24.69
N ASN A 277 8.39 10.82 23.91
CA ASN A 277 9.72 10.27 24.24
C ASN A 277 9.74 8.78 24.63
N THR A 278 8.73 8.00 24.22
CA THR A 278 8.63 6.56 24.54
C THR A 278 9.27 5.65 23.49
N LEU A 279 9.92 6.21 22.46
CA LEU A 279 10.57 5.44 21.40
C LEU A 279 11.94 4.86 21.82
N GLY A 280 12.44 5.24 23.00
CA GLY A 280 13.74 4.79 23.51
C GLY A 280 14.91 5.37 22.71
N LEU A 281 14.79 6.60 22.21
CA LEU A 281 15.84 7.26 21.45
C LEU A 281 17.07 7.50 22.33
N PRO A 282 18.30 7.44 21.78
CA PRO A 282 19.50 7.80 22.52
C PRO A 282 19.48 9.28 22.92
N GLU A 283 20.18 9.59 24.00
CA GLU A 283 20.47 10.98 24.38
C GLU A 283 21.34 11.66 23.32
N ASP A 284 21.30 12.99 23.32
CA ASP A 284 22.06 13.79 22.37
C ASP A 284 23.57 13.58 22.59
N GLN A 285 24.32 13.38 21.50
CA GLN A 285 25.75 13.03 21.55
C GLN A 285 26.62 14.14 20.96
N LEU A 286 27.86 14.22 21.43
CA LEU A 286 28.82 15.22 20.95
C LEU A 286 29.24 14.92 19.50
N LEU A 287 28.97 15.84 18.58
CA LEU A 287 29.63 15.85 17.27
C LEU A 287 30.92 16.65 17.37
N HIS A 288 32.04 15.93 17.49
CA HIS A 288 33.38 16.50 17.71
C HIS A 288 33.75 17.59 16.69
N THR A 289 33.37 17.45 15.43
CA THR A 289 33.68 18.43 14.35
C THR A 289 33.13 19.83 14.62
N ILE A 290 32.01 19.94 15.35
CA ILE A 290 31.38 21.22 15.68
C ILE A 290 31.34 21.51 17.18
N ASN A 291 31.89 20.60 18.00
CA ASN A 291 31.91 20.66 19.46
C ASN A 291 30.52 20.98 20.08
N LYS A 292 29.46 20.33 19.59
CA LYS A 292 28.09 20.49 20.10
C LYS A 292 27.42 19.14 20.32
N ASN A 293 26.63 19.04 21.39
CA ASN A 293 25.71 17.93 21.59
C ASN A 293 24.57 18.05 20.59
N MET A 294 24.39 17.00 19.79
CA MET A 294 23.46 16.98 18.68
C MET A 294 22.48 15.83 18.81
N PRO A 295 21.19 16.08 18.53
CA PRO A 295 20.17 15.05 18.65
C PRO A 295 20.27 14.01 17.54
N PHE A 296 19.72 12.84 17.84
CA PHE A 296 19.37 11.84 16.84
C PHE A 296 18.08 12.22 16.11
N VAL A 297 18.10 12.10 14.77
CA VAL A 297 17.07 12.64 13.87
C VAL A 297 16.65 11.65 12.79
N PHE A 298 15.41 11.77 12.33
CA PHE A 298 14.93 11.12 11.11
C PHE A 298 15.01 12.08 9.92
N LEU A 299 15.23 11.55 8.72
CA LEU A 299 15.35 12.35 7.50
C LEU A 299 14.06 12.26 6.69
N ALA A 300 13.54 13.41 6.26
CA ALA A 300 12.25 13.52 5.60
C ALA A 300 12.32 14.46 4.38
N ASP A 301 11.35 14.36 3.49
CA ASP A 301 11.24 15.32 2.38
C ASP A 301 10.67 16.66 2.83
N GLU A 302 10.49 17.55 1.86
CA GLU A 302 9.90 18.87 2.08
C GLU A 302 8.46 18.84 2.61
N ALA A 303 7.72 17.74 2.38
CA ALA A 303 6.31 17.59 2.78
C ALA A 303 6.13 17.48 4.30
N PHE A 304 7.17 16.99 5.00
CA PHE A 304 7.14 16.86 6.44
C PHE A 304 7.47 18.19 7.15
N ALA A 305 7.05 18.29 8.41
CA ALA A 305 7.39 19.44 9.24
C ALA A 305 8.83 19.29 9.77
N LEU A 306 9.61 20.36 9.72
CA LEU A 306 10.91 20.41 10.39
C LEU A 306 10.68 20.46 11.91
N THR A 307 11.30 19.55 12.65
CA THR A 307 11.23 19.45 14.12
C THR A 307 12.60 19.09 14.69
N ASN A 308 12.76 19.11 16.02
CA ASN A 308 14.04 18.77 16.67
C ASN A 308 14.50 17.33 16.38
N ARG A 309 13.58 16.43 16.01
CA ARG A 309 13.85 15.02 15.67
C ARG A 309 13.66 14.70 14.18
N ILE A 310 13.31 15.68 13.34
CA ILE A 310 13.02 15.45 11.91
C ILE A 310 13.66 16.54 11.08
N MET A 311 14.65 16.15 10.28
CA MET A 311 15.37 17.03 9.38
C MET A 311 14.83 16.93 7.96
N LYS A 312 14.74 18.08 7.29
CA LYS A 312 14.33 18.20 5.90
C LYS A 312 15.18 19.23 5.17
N PRO A 313 15.29 19.18 3.83
CA PRO A 313 16.20 20.06 3.10
C PRO A 313 15.84 21.55 3.29
N TYR A 314 16.83 22.42 3.09
CA TYR A 314 16.59 23.84 2.89
C TYR A 314 15.82 24.04 1.58
N SER A 315 14.79 24.88 1.64
CA SER A 315 13.97 25.21 0.48
C SER A 315 14.67 26.22 -0.42
N GLY A 316 14.44 26.11 -1.73
CA GLY A 316 15.02 27.00 -2.73
C GLY A 316 16.30 26.44 -3.36
N MET A 317 16.82 27.16 -4.34
CA MET A 317 18.09 26.84 -4.97
C MET A 317 19.23 27.50 -4.20
N HIS A 318 20.28 26.72 -3.94
CA HIS A 318 21.48 27.18 -3.25
C HIS A 318 22.70 26.97 -4.14
N GLU A 319 23.57 27.97 -4.20
CA GLU A 319 24.79 27.93 -5.00
C GLU A 319 25.75 26.83 -4.53
N LYS A 320 26.59 26.34 -5.46
CA LYS A 320 27.62 25.34 -5.14
C LYS A 320 28.58 25.92 -4.10
N GLY A 321 28.95 25.10 -3.11
CA GLY A 321 29.86 25.49 -2.03
C GLY A 321 29.18 26.01 -0.77
N THR A 322 27.90 26.41 -0.84
CA THR A 322 27.16 26.84 0.36
C THR A 322 26.90 25.68 1.33
N CYS A 323 26.83 25.98 2.64
CA CYS A 323 26.55 24.97 3.66
C CYS A 323 25.16 24.34 3.47
N GLN A 324 24.17 25.12 3.00
CA GLN A 324 22.83 24.62 2.69
C GLN A 324 22.86 23.62 1.53
N ARG A 325 23.65 23.87 0.48
CA ARG A 325 23.78 22.96 -0.66
C ARG A 325 24.44 21.64 -0.25
N LYS A 326 25.54 21.71 0.53
CA LYS A 326 26.21 20.51 1.07
C LYS A 326 25.28 19.69 1.97
N PHE A 327 24.57 20.35 2.88
CA PHE A 327 23.56 19.71 3.73
C PHE A 327 22.46 19.04 2.90
N ASN A 328 21.86 19.76 1.95
CA ASN A 328 20.81 19.21 1.09
C ASN A 328 21.31 18.00 0.30
N TYR A 329 22.55 18.03 -0.20
CA TYR A 329 23.14 16.89 -0.88
C TYR A 329 23.28 15.67 0.05
N ARG A 330 23.86 15.83 1.25
CA ARG A 330 24.02 14.74 2.23
C ARG A 330 22.68 14.19 2.71
N LEU A 331 21.73 15.07 3.00
CA LEU A 331 20.37 14.68 3.36
C LEU A 331 19.71 13.89 2.24
N SER A 332 19.71 14.40 1.01
CA SER A 332 19.11 13.71 -0.14
C SER A 332 19.76 12.35 -0.41
N ARG A 333 21.08 12.24 -0.24
CA ARG A 333 21.81 10.96 -0.37
C ARG A 333 21.34 9.93 0.66
N ALA A 334 21.29 10.29 1.94
CA ALA A 334 20.76 9.40 2.98
C ALA A 334 19.25 9.18 2.86
N ARG A 335 18.51 10.12 2.26
CA ARG A 335 17.07 9.96 2.03
C ARG A 335 16.76 8.98 0.92
N ARG A 336 17.57 8.94 -0.16
CA ARG A 336 17.40 8.05 -1.34
C ARG A 336 17.16 6.58 -0.98
N VAL A 337 17.58 6.15 0.21
CA VAL A 337 17.36 4.79 0.72
C VAL A 337 15.87 4.44 0.78
N VAL A 338 14.99 5.34 1.26
CA VAL A 338 13.54 5.10 1.30
C VAL A 338 12.92 5.13 -0.09
N GLU A 339 13.40 6.01 -0.97
CA GLU A 339 12.92 6.13 -2.35
C GLU A 339 13.25 4.86 -3.16
N ASN A 340 14.48 4.36 -3.01
CA ASN A 340 14.93 3.09 -3.58
C ASN A 340 14.13 1.91 -3.02
N ALA A 341 13.89 1.85 -1.71
CA ALA A 341 13.11 0.76 -1.10
C ALA A 341 11.70 0.68 -1.69
N PHE A 342 11.01 1.84 -1.81
CA PHE A 342 9.73 1.92 -2.48
C PHE A 342 9.78 1.60 -3.99
N GLY A 343 10.82 2.08 -4.67
CA GLY A 343 11.07 1.80 -6.07
C GLY A 343 11.20 0.30 -6.34
N ILE A 344 12.00 -0.39 -5.54
CA ILE A 344 12.21 -1.85 -5.60
C ILE A 344 10.92 -2.59 -5.26
N LEU A 345 10.22 -2.18 -4.20
CA LEU A 345 8.96 -2.79 -3.78
C LEU A 345 7.95 -2.80 -4.95
N SER A 346 7.77 -1.66 -5.62
CA SER A 346 6.87 -1.56 -6.78
C SER A 346 7.43 -2.27 -8.03
N ALA A 347 8.75 -2.37 -8.18
CA ALA A 347 9.36 -3.05 -9.31
C ALA A 347 9.21 -4.57 -9.25
N VAL A 348 9.37 -5.14 -8.06
CA VAL A 348 9.24 -6.57 -7.83
C VAL A 348 7.77 -6.98 -7.73
N PHE A 349 6.97 -6.25 -6.95
CA PHE A 349 5.54 -6.51 -6.76
C PHE A 349 4.69 -5.56 -7.61
N ARG A 350 4.51 -5.96 -8.88
CA ARG A 350 3.83 -5.14 -9.89
C ARG A 350 2.35 -4.88 -9.61
N VAL A 351 1.76 -5.55 -8.63
CA VAL A 351 0.42 -5.17 -8.12
C VAL A 351 0.38 -3.72 -7.66
N LEU A 352 1.51 -3.14 -7.23
CA LEU A 352 1.64 -1.73 -6.83
C LEU A 352 1.86 -0.77 -8.01
N ARG A 353 2.05 -1.28 -9.24
CA ARG A 353 2.21 -0.46 -10.45
C ARG A 353 0.87 -0.18 -11.15
N LYS A 354 -0.18 -0.90 -10.82
CA LYS A 354 -1.53 -0.70 -11.36
C LYS A 354 -2.51 -0.33 -10.26
N PRO A 355 -3.61 0.38 -10.57
CA PRO A 355 -4.70 0.56 -9.62
C PRO A 355 -5.17 -0.78 -9.06
N ILE A 356 -5.16 -0.92 -7.73
CA ILE A 356 -5.61 -2.15 -7.08
C ILE A 356 -7.14 -2.19 -7.16
N LEU A 357 -7.66 -3.18 -7.88
CA LEU A 357 -9.09 -3.39 -8.12
C LEU A 357 -9.79 -4.09 -6.93
N LEU A 358 -9.51 -3.64 -5.71
CA LEU A 358 -10.01 -4.24 -4.46
C LEU A 358 -10.41 -3.16 -3.47
N GLU A 359 -11.27 -3.54 -2.52
CA GLU A 359 -11.68 -2.68 -1.41
C GLU A 359 -10.48 -2.20 -0.59
N PRO A 360 -10.53 -0.98 0.01
CA PRO A 360 -9.42 -0.38 0.75
C PRO A 360 -8.81 -1.32 1.81
N GLU A 361 -9.63 -2.04 2.57
CA GLU A 361 -9.14 -2.99 3.57
C GLU A 361 -8.34 -4.14 2.97
N LYS A 362 -8.77 -4.68 1.82
CA LYS A 362 -8.01 -5.73 1.12
C LYS A 362 -6.73 -5.19 0.52
N ALA A 363 -6.79 -3.98 -0.06
CA ALA A 363 -5.63 -3.29 -0.59
C ALA A 363 -4.59 -3.04 0.52
N ARG A 364 -5.02 -2.64 1.73
CA ARG A 364 -4.16 -2.47 2.90
C ARG A 364 -3.39 -3.74 3.24
N TYR A 365 -4.06 -4.89 3.30
CA TYR A 365 -3.38 -6.17 3.53
C TYR A 365 -2.41 -6.53 2.41
N ILE A 366 -2.78 -6.30 1.14
CA ILE A 366 -1.89 -6.57 0.01
C ILE A 366 -0.61 -5.74 0.10
N VAL A 367 -0.72 -4.44 0.37
CA VAL A 367 0.43 -3.55 0.53
C VAL A 367 1.26 -3.95 1.75
N MET A 368 0.64 -4.33 2.86
CA MET A 368 1.39 -4.79 4.04
C MET A 368 2.15 -6.10 3.74
N THR A 369 1.52 -7.04 3.03
CA THR A 369 2.14 -8.30 2.63
C THR A 369 3.36 -8.05 1.75
N THR A 370 3.31 -7.13 0.77
CA THR A 370 4.46 -6.86 -0.10
C THR A 370 5.65 -6.28 0.68
N VAL A 371 5.39 -5.38 1.64
CA VAL A 371 6.43 -4.84 2.54
C VAL A 371 7.04 -5.95 3.40
N CYS A 372 6.21 -6.83 3.98
CA CYS A 372 6.71 -7.94 4.80
C CYS A 372 7.57 -8.90 3.97
N LEU A 373 7.13 -9.24 2.75
CA LEU A 373 7.90 -10.06 1.81
C LEU A 373 9.22 -9.39 1.41
N HIS A 374 9.23 -8.07 1.19
CA HIS A 374 10.46 -7.32 0.92
C HIS A 374 11.49 -7.52 2.03
N ASN A 375 11.12 -7.29 3.29
CA ASN A 375 12.04 -7.47 4.42
C ASN A 375 12.46 -8.94 4.60
N PHE A 376 11.54 -9.89 4.40
CA PHE A 376 11.85 -11.33 4.46
C PHE A 376 12.96 -11.69 3.46
N LEU A 377 12.80 -11.30 2.18
CA LEU A 377 13.74 -11.62 1.11
C LEU A 377 15.06 -10.83 1.24
N ARG A 378 15.03 -9.59 1.74
CA ARG A 378 16.24 -8.77 1.97
C ARG A 378 17.07 -9.25 3.15
N ARG A 379 16.44 -9.75 4.22
CA ARG A 379 17.15 -10.20 5.42
C ARG A 379 17.79 -11.58 5.25
N ASN A 380 17.24 -12.43 4.38
CA ASN A 380 17.87 -13.70 4.04
C ASN A 380 19.13 -13.47 3.18
N LYS A 381 20.30 -13.97 3.62
CA LYS A 381 21.57 -13.81 2.90
C LYS A 381 21.56 -14.47 1.52
N GLN A 382 20.91 -15.63 1.39
CA GLN A 382 20.83 -16.37 0.13
C GLN A 382 19.92 -15.64 -0.87
N SER A 383 18.79 -15.11 -0.39
CA SER A 383 17.76 -14.47 -1.22
C SER A 383 18.07 -13.01 -1.53
N ARG A 384 18.85 -12.31 -0.70
CA ARG A 384 19.15 -10.89 -0.84
C ARG A 384 19.72 -10.55 -2.23
N ASN A 385 20.71 -11.31 -2.69
CA ASN A 385 21.36 -11.06 -3.98
C ASN A 385 20.45 -11.41 -5.17
N ILE A 386 19.45 -12.26 -4.94
CA ILE A 386 18.48 -12.67 -5.96
C ILE A 386 17.34 -11.64 -6.06
N TYR A 387 16.90 -11.13 -4.92
CA TYR A 387 15.85 -10.13 -4.78
C TYR A 387 16.33 -8.72 -5.17
N THR A 388 17.57 -8.39 -4.81
CA THR A 388 18.25 -7.13 -5.09
C THR A 388 19.68 -7.40 -5.60
N PRO A 389 19.83 -7.82 -6.87
CA PRO A 389 21.14 -8.02 -7.48
C PRO A 389 21.94 -6.72 -7.58
N SER A 390 23.26 -6.83 -7.80
CA SER A 390 24.13 -5.67 -8.01
C SER A 390 23.61 -4.74 -9.11
N GLY A 391 23.76 -3.43 -8.93
CA GLY A 391 23.18 -2.41 -9.80
C GLY A 391 21.67 -2.21 -9.62
N THR A 392 21.01 -2.89 -8.68
CA THR A 392 19.59 -2.60 -8.38
C THR A 392 19.44 -1.19 -7.82
N PHE A 393 20.29 -0.82 -6.87
CA PHE A 393 20.21 0.47 -6.17
C PHE A 393 20.82 1.60 -6.98
N ASP A 394 20.42 2.82 -6.65
CA ASP A 394 21.10 3.98 -7.18
C ASP A 394 22.49 4.11 -6.55
N GLU A 395 23.50 4.28 -7.39
CA GLU A 395 24.91 4.42 -6.99
C GLU A 395 25.42 5.83 -7.33
N GLU A 396 26.61 6.17 -6.83
CA GLU A 396 27.33 7.38 -7.25
C GLU A 396 28.60 6.93 -7.96
N ASP A 397 28.89 7.52 -9.12
CA ASP A 397 30.15 7.28 -9.82
C ASP A 397 31.32 7.98 -9.11
N GLY A 398 32.54 7.74 -9.60
CA GLY A 398 33.76 8.35 -9.03
C GLY A 398 33.78 9.89 -9.12
N ASP A 399 32.94 10.48 -9.97
CA ASP A 399 32.79 11.92 -10.17
C ASP A 399 31.64 12.52 -9.33
N GLY A 400 30.95 11.69 -8.54
CA GLY A 400 29.83 12.09 -7.69
C GLY A 400 28.51 12.28 -8.44
N ASN A 401 28.41 11.85 -9.70
CA ASN A 401 27.15 11.81 -10.43
C ASN A 401 26.31 10.61 -10.01
N LEU A 402 25.00 10.80 -10.06
CA LEU A 402 24.03 9.77 -9.74
C LEU A 402 23.89 8.76 -10.88
N VAL A 403 24.29 7.52 -10.64
CA VAL A 403 24.01 6.39 -11.55
C VAL A 403 22.67 5.75 -11.13
N PRO A 404 21.61 5.86 -11.95
CA PRO A 404 20.29 5.35 -11.60
C PRO A 404 20.30 3.81 -11.54
N GLY A 405 19.71 3.25 -10.49
CA GLY A 405 19.61 1.81 -10.31
C GLY A 405 18.65 1.14 -11.29
N ASN A 406 18.83 -0.16 -11.51
CA ASN A 406 18.05 -0.96 -12.46
C ASN A 406 16.54 -0.91 -12.19
N TRP A 407 16.09 -0.70 -10.95
CA TRP A 407 14.65 -0.58 -10.66
C TRP A 407 14.01 0.64 -11.33
N ARG A 408 14.79 1.65 -11.72
CA ARG A 408 14.32 2.83 -12.46
C ARG A 408 14.11 2.53 -13.95
N ILE A 409 14.83 1.55 -14.50
CA ILE A 409 14.76 1.14 -15.91
C ILE A 409 13.44 0.38 -16.13
N GLY A 410 12.50 0.99 -16.87
CA GLY A 410 11.15 0.48 -17.09
C GLY A 410 10.09 0.94 -16.07
N ASN A 411 10.43 1.87 -15.17
CA ASN A 411 9.50 2.52 -14.24
C ASN A 411 9.12 3.96 -14.68
N SER A 412 9.82 4.54 -15.65
CA SER A 412 9.64 5.94 -16.06
C SER A 412 8.31 6.23 -16.79
N SER A 413 7.66 5.22 -17.40
CA SER A 413 6.36 5.38 -18.08
C SER A 413 5.16 4.77 -17.32
N ASP A 414 5.39 3.81 -16.43
CA ASP A 414 4.32 2.96 -15.84
C ASP A 414 3.89 3.36 -14.41
N LEU A 415 4.52 4.36 -13.78
CA LEU A 415 4.29 4.74 -12.37
C LEU A 415 3.02 5.58 -12.12
N SER A 416 1.90 5.27 -12.78
CA SER A 416 0.65 6.03 -12.61
C SER A 416 -0.01 5.83 -11.24
N SER A 417 0.34 4.77 -10.50
CA SER A 417 -0.36 4.32 -9.30
C SER A 417 0.38 4.50 -7.97
N PHE A 418 1.67 4.87 -8.00
CA PHE A 418 2.49 5.06 -6.80
C PHE A 418 3.00 6.51 -6.75
N LEU A 419 2.16 7.40 -6.26
CA LEU A 419 2.34 8.84 -6.45
C LEU A 419 2.97 9.50 -5.21
N PRO A 420 3.84 10.53 -5.39
CA PRO A 420 4.33 11.33 -4.28
C PRO A 420 3.18 12.12 -3.65
N ILE A 421 3.32 12.43 -2.36
CA ILE A 421 2.30 13.14 -1.57
C ILE A 421 2.57 14.65 -1.61
N LYS A 422 1.54 15.46 -1.30
CA LYS A 422 1.59 16.92 -1.41
C LYS A 422 2.28 17.59 -0.21
N ASN A 423 3.13 18.58 -0.50
CA ASN A 423 3.73 19.48 0.48
C ASN A 423 2.72 20.46 1.09
N LEU A 424 2.72 20.62 2.41
CA LEU A 424 2.02 21.69 3.12
C LEU A 424 3.04 22.56 3.88
N PRO A 425 3.18 23.86 3.55
CA PRO A 425 4.12 24.74 4.23
C PRO A 425 3.71 24.92 5.70
N ARG A 426 4.69 24.83 6.61
CA ARG A 426 4.50 25.00 8.06
C ARG A 426 5.66 25.77 8.66
N LYS A 427 5.39 26.61 9.67
CA LYS A 427 6.42 27.31 10.45
C LYS A 427 7.12 26.31 11.37
N SER A 428 8.45 26.28 11.34
CA SER A 428 9.28 25.47 12.23
C SER A 428 9.76 26.29 13.44
N SER A 429 10.03 25.63 14.56
CA SER A 429 10.65 26.25 15.73
C SER A 429 12.04 26.78 15.40
N MET A 430 12.52 27.73 16.20
CA MET A 430 13.89 28.25 16.09
C MET A 430 14.91 27.16 16.39
N ASP A 431 14.69 26.34 17.42
CA ASP A 431 15.55 25.21 17.79
C ASP A 431 15.72 24.21 16.65
N ALA A 432 14.63 23.85 15.96
CA ALA A 432 14.69 22.92 14.84
C ALA A 432 15.50 23.49 13.65
N LYS A 433 15.45 24.81 13.43
CA LYS A 433 16.29 25.48 12.44
C LYS A 433 17.75 25.49 12.88
N GLU A 434 18.02 25.73 14.16
CA GLU A 434 19.38 25.72 14.70
C GLU A 434 20.03 24.34 14.60
N ILE A 435 19.31 23.28 14.96
CA ILE A 435 19.77 21.89 14.79
C ILE A 435 20.15 21.64 13.32
N ARG A 436 19.29 22.07 12.38
CA ARG A 436 19.59 21.93 10.94
C ARG A 436 20.82 22.75 10.52
N ASN A 437 20.99 23.96 11.05
CA ASN A 437 22.15 24.80 10.80
C ASN A 437 23.44 24.16 11.36
N ASN A 438 23.38 23.54 12.54
CA ASN A 438 24.50 22.82 13.14
C ASN A 438 24.91 21.59 12.30
N PHE A 439 23.95 20.80 11.80
CA PHE A 439 24.27 19.75 10.82
C PHE A 439 24.86 20.30 9.52
N ALA A 440 24.36 21.45 9.03
CA ALA A 440 24.92 22.08 7.85
C ALA A 440 26.37 22.58 8.06
N ALA A 441 26.68 23.08 9.26
CA ALA A 441 28.04 23.44 9.65
C ALA A 441 28.95 22.19 9.75
N TYR A 442 28.44 21.08 10.32
CA TYR A 442 29.16 19.81 10.35
C TYR A 442 29.59 19.37 8.94
N PHE A 443 28.66 19.33 7.98
CA PHE A 443 28.97 18.93 6.60
C PHE A 443 29.80 19.96 5.81
N LEU A 444 29.94 21.19 6.30
CA LEU A 444 30.86 22.14 5.70
C LEU A 444 32.31 21.80 6.03
N ASN A 445 32.54 21.30 7.24
CA ASN A 445 33.85 21.00 7.85
C ASN A 445 34.33 19.56 7.64
N THR A 446 33.51 18.70 7.05
CA THR A 446 33.83 17.31 6.65
C THR A 446 33.68 17.15 5.15
#